data_AF-A0A7V3TU60-F1
#
_entry.id   AF-A0A7V3TU60-F1
#
_cell.length_a   1.000
_cell.length_b   1.000
_cell.length_c   1.000
_cell.angle_alpha   90.00
_cell.angle_beta   90.00
_cell.angle_gamma   90.00
#
_symmetry.space_group_name_H-M   'P 1'
#
loop_
_entity.id
_entity.type
_entity.pdbx_description
1 polymer ?
#
loop_
_entity_poly.entity_id
_entity_poly.type
_entity_poly.pdbx_seq_one_letter_code
_entity_poly.pdbx_strand_id
1 'polypeptide(L)'
;MAWLKGKVTLKLNIAKRQSYMGRKTTTGFYWAVTKIPELLEAFRNGVQALKKSERPCVLAQDPARLTGSICLDAALRKQYPSDPRWDYGIGYNHLQDGEKVTWIEFHPASSHHVKVVIAKLIWLKSWLETKAPGLRAMTRDYYWIATGGVAISPNSPQAKQIAKAGLRGPCRQLKLE
;
A
#
# COMPACT_ATOMS: atom_id res chain seq x y z
N MET A 1 -17.23 37.73 30.13
CA MET A 1 -16.88 37.69 28.68
C MET A 1 -15.92 36.55 28.26
N ALA A 2 -15.48 35.65 29.15
CA ALA A 2 -14.53 34.57 28.78
C ALA A 2 -15.18 33.19 28.47
N TRP A 3 -16.42 32.97 28.92
CA TRP A 3 -17.11 31.66 28.83
C TRP A 3 -17.68 31.31 27.44
N LEU A 4 -17.88 32.30 26.56
CA LEU A 4 -18.42 32.09 25.21
C LEU A 4 -17.33 31.70 24.20
N LYS A 5 -16.07 32.12 24.38
CA LYS A 5 -14.98 31.83 23.44
C LYS A 5 -14.58 30.35 23.45
N GLY A 6 -14.53 29.69 24.61
CA GLY A 6 -14.13 28.28 24.73
C GLY A 6 -15.10 27.27 24.09
N LYS A 7 -16.42 27.53 24.15
CA LYS A 7 -17.44 26.66 23.53
C LYS A 7 -17.44 26.76 22.00
N VAL A 8 -17.13 27.94 21.45
CA VAL A 8 -17.02 28.15 20.00
C VAL A 8 -15.78 27.44 19.45
N THR A 9 -14.63 27.54 20.14
CA THR A 9 -13.38 26.87 19.72
C THR A 9 -13.48 25.34 19.75
N LEU A 10 -14.16 24.76 20.76
CA LEU A 10 -14.40 23.31 20.82
C LEU A 10 -15.32 22.84 19.67
N LYS A 11 -16.42 23.55 19.40
CA LYS A 11 -17.34 23.20 18.30
C LYS A 11 -16.68 23.32 16.91
N LEU A 12 -15.83 24.34 16.70
CA LEU A 12 -15.05 24.48 15.46
C LEU A 12 -14.02 23.36 15.27
N ASN A 13 -13.35 22.91 16.35
CA ASN A 13 -12.39 21.80 16.28
C ASN A 13 -13.08 20.44 16.08
N ILE A 14 -14.27 20.24 16.64
CA ILE A 14 -15.09 19.04 16.41
C ILE A 14 -15.60 19.02 14.97
N ALA A 15 -16.11 20.14 14.44
CA ALA A 15 -16.55 20.26 13.05
C ALA A 15 -15.39 20.13 12.04
N LYS A 16 -14.19 20.65 12.37
CA LYS A 16 -12.97 20.39 11.58
C LYS A 16 -12.56 18.92 11.63
N ARG A 17 -12.59 18.26 12.79
CA ARG A 17 -12.30 16.82 12.90
C ARG A 17 -13.32 15.95 12.16
N GLN A 18 -14.61 16.27 12.24
CA GLN A 18 -15.66 15.56 11.51
C GLN A 18 -15.63 15.83 10.01
N SER A 19 -15.27 17.03 9.56
CA SER A 19 -15.03 17.29 8.12
C SER A 19 -13.71 16.71 7.61
N TYR A 20 -12.72 16.50 8.48
CA TYR A 20 -11.47 15.80 8.17
C TYR A 20 -11.67 14.28 8.12
N MET A 21 -12.50 13.72 9.00
CA MET A 21 -12.91 12.32 8.97
C MET A 21 -13.87 12.03 7.81
N GLY A 22 -14.82 12.92 7.53
CA GLY A 22 -15.83 12.76 6.49
C GLY A 22 -15.31 12.83 5.05
N ARG A 23 -14.06 13.28 4.83
CA ARG A 23 -13.43 13.33 3.50
C ARG A 23 -12.53 12.14 3.16
N LYS A 24 -12.12 11.32 4.13
CA LYS A 24 -11.10 10.27 3.91
C LYS A 24 -11.58 8.82 4.10
N THR A 25 -12.78 8.58 4.62
CA THR A 25 -13.34 7.23 4.82
C THR A 25 -14.28 6.74 3.71
N THR A 26 -14.26 7.40 2.54
CA THR A 26 -15.22 7.13 1.45
C THR A 26 -14.53 7.02 0.08
N THR A 27 -13.27 6.57 0.04
CA THR A 27 -12.54 6.41 -1.23
C THR A 27 -12.90 5.09 -1.90
N GLY A 28 -12.64 4.98 -3.20
CA GLY A 28 -12.80 3.73 -3.95
C GLY A 28 -11.94 2.60 -3.38
N PHE A 29 -10.72 2.91 -2.92
CA PHE A 29 -9.85 1.94 -2.28
C PHE A 29 -10.44 1.41 -0.97
N TYR A 30 -10.97 2.29 -0.12
CA TYR A 30 -11.68 1.89 1.09
C TYR A 30 -12.81 0.90 0.77
N TRP A 31 -13.70 1.26 -0.17
CA TRP A 31 -14.82 0.41 -0.55
C TRP A 31 -14.38 -0.92 -1.17
N ALA A 32 -13.31 -0.92 -1.96
CA ALA A 32 -12.77 -2.14 -2.55
C ALA A 32 -12.18 -3.08 -1.49
N VAL A 33 -11.52 -2.53 -0.46
CA VAL A 33 -10.99 -3.30 0.68
C VAL A 33 -12.11 -3.86 1.54
N THR A 34 -13.08 -3.04 1.96
CA THR A 34 -14.12 -3.48 2.92
C THR A 34 -15.12 -4.48 2.33
N LYS A 35 -15.17 -4.62 1.00
CA LYS A 35 -15.96 -5.67 0.33
C LYS A 35 -15.33 -7.06 0.44
N ILE A 36 -14.05 -7.15 0.83
CA ILE A 36 -13.33 -8.42 0.96
C ILE A 36 -13.35 -8.80 2.44
N PRO A 37 -14.06 -9.88 2.83
CA PRO A 37 -14.21 -10.25 4.23
C PRO A 37 -12.87 -10.43 4.97
N GLU A 38 -11.87 -10.99 4.28
CA GLU A 38 -10.54 -11.21 4.85
C GLU A 38 -9.77 -9.90 5.14
N LEU A 39 -10.17 -8.77 4.54
CA LEU A 39 -9.51 -7.48 4.69
C LEU A 39 -10.31 -6.42 5.46
N LEU A 40 -11.48 -6.77 5.99
CA LEU A 40 -12.41 -5.82 6.61
C LEU A 40 -11.74 -4.90 7.64
N GLU A 41 -10.87 -5.47 8.49
CA GLU A 41 -10.16 -4.76 9.57
C GLU A 41 -8.73 -4.31 9.19
N ALA A 42 -8.31 -4.57 7.95
CA ALA A 42 -6.94 -4.32 7.50
C ALA A 42 -6.71 -2.87 7.05
N PHE A 43 -7.77 -2.14 6.68
CA PHE A 43 -7.68 -0.78 6.19
C PHE A 43 -7.17 0.19 7.26
N ARG A 44 -6.20 1.02 6.89
CA ARG A 44 -5.70 2.14 7.69
C ARG A 44 -5.55 3.39 6.82
N ASN A 45 -5.72 4.57 7.43
CA ASN A 45 -5.62 5.84 6.71
C ASN A 45 -4.19 6.13 6.25
N GLY A 46 -4.04 6.65 5.02
CA GLY A 46 -2.73 6.92 4.44
C GLY A 46 -1.81 5.70 4.50
N VAL A 47 -0.55 5.86 4.93
CA VAL A 47 0.43 4.75 5.06
C VAL A 47 0.45 4.09 6.44
N GLN A 48 -0.60 4.23 7.24
CA GLN A 48 -0.60 3.77 8.63
C GLN A 48 -0.56 2.24 8.80
N ALA A 49 -0.87 1.45 7.76
CA ALA A 49 -0.74 -0.01 7.82
C ALA A 49 0.73 -0.49 7.80
N LEU A 50 1.65 0.32 7.27
CA LEU A 50 3.07 0.00 7.22
C LEU A 50 3.68 0.05 8.63
N LYS A 51 4.69 -0.78 8.89
CA LYS A 51 5.47 -0.70 10.12
C LYS A 51 6.19 0.65 10.20
N LYS A 52 6.43 1.12 11.43
CA LYS A 52 7.11 2.40 11.67
C LYS A 52 8.47 2.50 10.95
N SER A 53 9.21 1.40 10.88
CA SER A 53 10.52 1.31 10.22
C SER A 53 10.45 1.37 8.68
N GLU A 54 9.32 0.99 8.07
CA GLU A 54 9.14 0.89 6.62
C GLU A 54 8.56 2.17 6.02
N ARG A 55 7.79 2.95 6.80
CA ARG A 55 7.16 4.20 6.35
C ARG A 55 8.12 5.20 5.70
N PRO A 56 9.34 5.45 6.22
CA PRO A 56 10.28 6.38 5.59
C PRO A 56 10.75 5.96 4.19
N CYS A 57 10.56 4.70 3.81
CA CYS A 57 10.87 4.19 2.48
C CYS A 57 9.76 4.44 1.46
N VAL A 58 8.58 4.90 1.89
CA VAL A 58 7.46 5.21 1.00
C VAL A 58 7.14 6.70 1.12
N LEU A 59 7.58 7.44 0.11
CA LEU A 59 7.37 8.87 -0.01
C LEU A 59 6.15 9.11 -0.90
N ALA A 60 5.35 10.12 -0.56
CA ALA A 60 4.27 10.60 -1.43
C ALA A 60 4.64 11.97 -1.94
N GLN A 61 4.54 12.20 -3.25
CA GLN A 61 4.73 13.52 -3.84
C GLN A 61 3.75 14.52 -3.23
N ASP A 62 2.52 14.09 -2.98
CA ASP A 62 1.52 14.83 -2.22
C ASP A 62 0.86 13.93 -1.17
N PRO A 63 1.19 14.10 0.12
CA PRO A 63 0.60 13.31 1.19
C PRO A 63 -0.92 13.47 1.33
N ALA A 64 -1.52 14.55 0.80
CA ALA A 64 -2.97 14.72 0.81
C ALA A 64 -3.68 13.75 -0.13
N ARG A 65 -2.99 13.26 -1.17
CA ARG A 65 -3.49 12.29 -2.16
C ARG A 65 -3.41 10.83 -1.69
N LEU A 66 -2.77 10.55 -0.56
CA LEU A 66 -2.82 9.23 0.07
C LEU A 66 -4.23 8.95 0.62
N THR A 67 -4.85 7.88 0.15
CA THR A 67 -6.22 7.51 0.51
C THR A 67 -6.27 6.43 1.59
N GLY A 68 -5.39 5.43 1.53
CA GLY A 68 -5.33 4.38 2.54
C GLY A 68 -4.22 3.36 2.29
N SER A 69 -4.07 2.42 3.23
CA SER A 69 -3.17 1.27 3.10
C SER A 69 -3.73 0.04 3.80
N ILE A 70 -3.26 -1.13 3.36
CA ILE A 70 -3.52 -2.44 3.99
C ILE A 70 -2.20 -3.18 4.19
N CYS A 71 -2.10 -3.94 5.28
CA CYS A 71 -1.05 -4.96 5.48
C CYS A 71 -1.64 -6.32 5.10
N LEU A 72 -1.35 -6.76 3.88
CA LEU A 72 -1.91 -7.96 3.29
C LEU A 72 -1.36 -9.23 3.95
N ASP A 73 -0.05 -9.28 4.23
CA ASP A 73 0.57 -10.41 4.93
C ASP A 73 -0.11 -10.66 6.28
N ALA A 74 -0.30 -9.61 7.10
CA ALA A 74 -0.94 -9.75 8.41
C ALA A 74 -2.41 -10.16 8.29
N ALA A 75 -3.17 -9.55 7.37
CA ALA A 75 -4.59 -9.82 7.20
C ALA A 75 -4.86 -11.25 6.73
N LEU A 76 -3.99 -11.78 5.85
CA LEU A 76 -4.18 -13.07 5.19
C LEU A 76 -3.41 -14.22 5.86
N ARG A 77 -2.64 -13.94 6.92
CA ARG A 77 -1.79 -14.94 7.60
C ARG A 77 -2.56 -16.15 8.12
N LYS A 78 -3.77 -15.94 8.66
CA LYS A 78 -4.56 -17.01 9.27
C LYS A 78 -5.11 -17.97 8.19
N GLN A 79 -5.57 -17.43 7.08
CA GLN A 79 -6.19 -18.18 5.99
C GLN A 79 -5.15 -18.86 5.10
N TYR A 80 -3.99 -18.24 4.93
CA TYR A 80 -2.96 -18.69 3.99
C TYR A 80 -1.59 -18.85 4.67
N PRO A 81 -1.45 -19.60 5.77
CA PRO A 81 -0.29 -19.56 6.67
C PRO A 81 1.05 -19.91 6.02
N SER A 82 1.04 -20.75 4.99
CA SER A 82 2.24 -21.25 4.31
C SER A 82 2.50 -20.59 2.94
N ASP A 83 1.60 -19.72 2.49
CA ASP A 83 1.69 -19.11 1.17
C ASP A 83 2.73 -17.98 1.14
N PRO A 84 3.31 -17.68 -0.04
CA PRO A 84 4.23 -16.56 -0.24
C PRO A 84 3.44 -15.25 -0.30
N ARG A 85 2.85 -14.85 0.82
CA ARG A 85 2.01 -13.65 0.92
C ARG A 85 2.81 -12.38 0.62
N TRP A 86 2.14 -11.42 0.00
CA TRP A 86 2.65 -10.08 -0.28
C TRP A 86 2.44 -9.14 0.92
N ASP A 87 3.28 -8.13 1.08
CA ASP A 87 3.24 -7.30 2.29
C ASP A 87 2.12 -6.24 2.30
N TYR A 88 2.11 -5.29 1.35
CA TYR A 88 1.25 -4.11 1.45
C TYR A 88 0.56 -3.72 0.14
N GLY A 89 -0.59 -3.06 0.27
CA GLY A 89 -1.25 -2.28 -0.80
C GLY A 89 -1.51 -0.85 -0.31
N ILE A 90 -1.24 0.15 -1.15
CA ILE A 90 -1.43 1.57 -0.83
C ILE A 90 -2.30 2.23 -1.90
N GLY A 91 -3.40 2.83 -1.47
CA GLY A 91 -4.26 3.68 -2.29
C GLY A 91 -3.69 5.09 -2.42
N TYR A 92 -3.63 5.59 -3.65
CA TYR A 92 -3.18 6.94 -3.96
C TYR A 92 -4.05 7.54 -5.07
N ASN A 93 -4.50 8.77 -4.88
CA ASN A 93 -5.32 9.48 -5.85
C ASN A 93 -4.44 10.20 -6.88
N HIS A 94 -4.39 9.69 -8.11
CA HIS A 94 -3.67 10.33 -9.21
C HIS A 94 -4.60 11.34 -9.90
N LEU A 95 -4.09 12.54 -10.20
CA LEU A 95 -4.91 13.65 -10.71
C LEU A 95 -5.66 13.30 -12.00
N GLN A 96 -5.04 12.52 -12.89
CA GLN A 96 -5.60 12.16 -14.20
C GLN A 96 -6.20 10.75 -14.21
N ASP A 97 -5.58 9.80 -13.49
CA ASP A 97 -5.98 8.39 -13.54
C ASP A 97 -6.99 8.00 -12.45
N GLY A 98 -7.34 8.95 -11.56
CA GLY A 98 -8.12 8.70 -10.35
C GLY A 98 -7.36 7.87 -9.32
N GLU A 99 -8.10 7.27 -8.40
CA GLU A 99 -7.52 6.45 -7.33
C GLU A 99 -7.01 5.11 -7.86
N LYS A 100 -5.74 4.81 -7.57
CA LYS A 100 -5.10 3.55 -7.91
C LYS A 100 -4.40 2.94 -6.71
N VAL A 101 -4.03 1.67 -6.83
CA VAL A 101 -3.33 0.89 -5.81
C VAL A 101 -1.92 0.54 -6.28
N THR A 102 -0.95 0.88 -5.45
CA THR A 102 0.43 0.41 -5.59
C THR A 102 0.70 -0.68 -4.55
N TRP A 103 1.20 -1.83 -5.01
CA TRP A 103 1.53 -2.97 -4.17
C TRP A 103 3.02 -2.97 -3.83
N ILE A 104 3.36 -3.17 -2.57
CA ILE A 104 4.74 -3.03 -2.08
C ILE A 104 5.14 -4.27 -1.30
N GLU A 105 6.31 -4.82 -1.67
CA GLU A 105 6.98 -5.91 -0.98
C GLU A 105 8.30 -5.38 -0.39
N PHE A 106 8.51 -5.57 0.92
CA PHE A 106 9.76 -5.27 1.61
C PHE A 106 10.57 -6.55 1.79
N HIS A 107 11.62 -6.73 0.98
CA HIS A 107 12.42 -7.96 1.00
C HIS A 107 13.91 -7.69 0.73
N PRO A 108 14.86 -8.44 1.31
CA PRO A 108 16.29 -8.26 1.01
C PRO A 108 16.62 -8.41 -0.48
N ALA A 109 17.37 -7.46 -1.05
CA ALA A 109 17.58 -7.36 -2.49
C ALA A 109 18.93 -7.93 -2.96
N SER A 110 19.03 -9.26 -3.00
CA SER A 110 20.15 -9.98 -3.61
C SER A 110 19.66 -10.96 -4.68
N SER A 111 20.58 -11.49 -5.49
CA SER A 111 20.26 -12.47 -6.53
C SER A 111 19.51 -13.72 -6.02
N HIS A 112 19.74 -14.13 -4.78
CA HIS A 112 19.08 -15.29 -4.14
C HIS A 112 17.59 -15.06 -3.86
N HIS A 113 17.16 -13.80 -3.74
CA HIS A 113 15.78 -13.47 -3.37
C HIS A 113 14.87 -13.23 -4.56
N VAL A 114 15.40 -13.10 -5.78
CA VAL A 114 14.61 -12.81 -6.98
C VAL A 114 13.49 -13.83 -7.19
N LYS A 115 13.80 -15.12 -7.10
CA LYS A 115 12.78 -16.18 -7.27
C LYS A 115 11.70 -16.12 -6.18
N VAL A 116 12.08 -15.80 -4.94
CA VAL A 116 11.15 -15.70 -3.81
C VAL A 116 10.16 -14.54 -4.02
N VAL A 117 10.66 -13.35 -4.36
CA VAL A 117 9.80 -12.18 -4.56
C VAL A 117 8.92 -12.35 -5.80
N ILE A 118 9.41 -12.98 -6.87
CA ILE A 118 8.58 -13.32 -8.03
C ILE A 118 7.47 -14.32 -7.65
N ALA A 119 7.77 -15.33 -6.83
CA ALA A 119 6.75 -16.26 -6.35
C ALA A 119 5.67 -15.55 -5.54
N LYS A 120 6.06 -14.61 -4.66
CA LYS A 120 5.10 -13.75 -3.94
C LYS A 120 4.24 -12.92 -4.90
N LEU A 121 4.83 -12.37 -5.96
CA LEU A 121 4.09 -11.57 -6.95
C LEU A 121 3.07 -12.40 -7.72
N ILE A 122 3.45 -13.62 -8.12
CA ILE A 122 2.54 -14.55 -8.80
C ILE A 122 1.36 -14.88 -7.89
N TRP A 123 1.63 -15.16 -6.61
CA TRP A 123 0.58 -15.40 -5.62
C TRP A 123 -0.34 -14.19 -5.47
N LEU A 124 0.22 -12.97 -5.33
CA LEU A 124 -0.59 -11.75 -5.24
C LEU A 124 -1.50 -11.58 -6.45
N LYS A 125 -0.96 -11.72 -7.66
CA LYS A 125 -1.75 -11.58 -8.90
C LYS A 125 -2.89 -12.59 -8.96
N SER A 126 -2.64 -13.85 -8.58
CA SER A 126 -3.67 -14.89 -8.52
C SER A 126 -4.74 -14.60 -7.46
N TRP A 127 -4.31 -14.14 -6.27
CA TRP A 127 -5.23 -13.74 -5.21
C TRP A 127 -6.09 -12.54 -5.63
N LEU A 128 -5.50 -11.53 -6.28
CA LEU A 128 -6.24 -10.37 -6.80
C LEU A 128 -7.26 -10.74 -7.87
N GLU A 129 -6.91 -11.66 -8.78
CA GLU A 129 -7.83 -12.16 -9.80
C GLU A 129 -9.05 -12.84 -9.18
N THR A 130 -8.82 -13.70 -8.19
CA THR A 130 -9.85 -14.63 -7.70
C THR A 130 -10.62 -14.11 -6.48
N LYS A 131 -9.99 -13.31 -5.62
CA LYS A 131 -10.54 -12.85 -4.34
C LYS A 131 -10.82 -11.36 -4.29
N ALA A 132 -10.12 -10.57 -5.10
CA ALA A 132 -10.17 -9.11 -5.00
C ALA A 132 -10.19 -8.40 -6.36
N PRO A 133 -11.13 -8.74 -7.28
CA PRO A 133 -11.17 -8.17 -8.62
C PRO A 133 -11.33 -6.64 -8.64
N GLY A 134 -11.99 -6.05 -7.63
CA GLY A 134 -12.07 -4.61 -7.46
C GLY A 134 -10.70 -3.95 -7.22
N LEU A 135 -9.87 -4.54 -6.36
CA LEU A 135 -8.51 -4.07 -6.12
C LEU A 135 -7.60 -4.33 -7.33
N ARG A 136 -7.80 -5.45 -8.03
CA ARG A 136 -7.11 -5.74 -9.29
C ARG A 136 -7.36 -4.64 -10.33
N ALA A 137 -8.61 -4.22 -10.52
CA ALA A 137 -8.97 -3.18 -11.47
C ALA A 137 -8.36 -1.80 -11.14
N MET A 138 -8.08 -1.55 -9.86
CA MET A 138 -7.41 -0.34 -9.39
C MET A 138 -5.88 -0.44 -9.40
N THR A 139 -5.32 -1.62 -9.67
CA THR A 139 -3.88 -1.84 -9.55
C THR A 139 -3.11 -1.02 -10.60
N ARG A 140 -2.12 -0.25 -10.14
CA ARG A 140 -1.20 0.51 -10.99
C ARG A 140 0.12 -0.23 -11.19
N ASP A 141 0.79 -0.55 -10.10
CA ASP A 141 2.15 -1.08 -10.12
C ASP A 141 2.43 -2.03 -8.94
N TYR A 142 3.44 -2.88 -9.12
CA TYR A 142 4.02 -3.73 -8.10
C TYR A 142 5.48 -3.31 -7.88
N TYR A 143 5.86 -3.04 -6.63
CA TYR A 143 7.19 -2.58 -6.25
C TYR A 143 7.84 -3.51 -5.23
N TRP A 144 9.13 -3.71 -5.42
CA TRP A 144 10.02 -4.31 -4.44
C TRP A 144 10.91 -3.22 -3.82
N ILE A 145 10.77 -3.04 -2.51
CA ILE A 145 11.64 -2.16 -1.71
C ILE A 145 12.62 -3.03 -0.92
N ALA A 146 13.91 -2.73 -1.03
CA ALA A 146 14.97 -3.44 -0.34
C ALA A 146 14.98 -3.07 1.15
N THR A 147 14.97 -4.06 2.03
CA THR A 147 15.16 -3.87 3.48
C THR A 147 16.61 -3.57 3.88
N GLY A 148 17.53 -3.54 2.92
CA GLY A 148 18.95 -3.25 3.11
C GLY A 148 19.61 -2.75 1.83
N GLY A 149 20.85 -3.19 1.59
CA GLY A 149 21.55 -2.91 0.33
C GLY A 149 20.85 -3.53 -0.89
N VAL A 150 21.03 -2.92 -2.06
CA VAL A 150 20.63 -3.49 -3.34
C VAL A 150 21.86 -4.11 -3.99
N ALA A 151 21.91 -5.44 -4.02
CA ALA A 151 22.97 -6.25 -4.61
C ALA A 151 22.48 -6.95 -5.88
N ILE A 152 21.76 -6.22 -6.74
CA ILE A 152 21.32 -6.65 -8.06
C ILE A 152 21.72 -5.59 -9.07
N SER A 153 22.61 -5.93 -9.99
CA SER A 153 23.07 -5.01 -11.02
C SER A 153 21.98 -4.77 -12.08
N PRO A 154 21.78 -3.53 -12.58
CA PRO A 154 20.70 -3.19 -13.51
C PRO A 154 20.64 -4.01 -14.81
N ASN A 155 21.80 -4.48 -15.31
CA ASN A 155 21.90 -5.23 -16.56
C ASN A 155 22.00 -6.75 -16.37
N SER A 156 21.86 -7.22 -15.11
CA SER A 156 21.97 -8.64 -14.78
C SER A 156 20.78 -9.46 -15.33
N PRO A 157 20.95 -10.78 -15.55
CA PRO A 157 19.82 -11.67 -15.84
C PRO A 157 18.68 -11.57 -14.82
N GLN A 158 19.02 -11.35 -13.54
CA GLN A 158 18.07 -11.16 -12.45
C GLN A 158 17.22 -9.91 -12.63
N ALA A 159 17.83 -8.77 -13.00
CA ALA A 159 17.10 -7.54 -13.31
C ALA A 159 16.14 -7.73 -14.48
N LYS A 160 16.57 -8.45 -15.53
CA LYS A 160 15.71 -8.82 -16.66
C LYS A 160 14.54 -9.71 -16.23
N GLN A 161 14.78 -10.65 -15.32
CA GLN A 161 13.73 -11.54 -14.80
C GLN A 161 12.67 -10.76 -14.00
N ILE A 162 13.11 -9.81 -13.16
CA ILE A 162 12.24 -8.91 -12.39
C ILE A 162 11.36 -8.08 -13.34
N ALA A 163 11.98 -7.42 -14.32
CA ALA A 163 11.25 -6.61 -15.30
C ALA A 163 10.25 -7.44 -16.11
N LYS A 164 10.63 -8.64 -16.56
CA LYS A 164 9.74 -9.57 -17.27
C LYS A 164 8.54 -9.99 -16.44
N ALA A 165 8.67 -10.09 -15.12
CA ALA A 165 7.57 -10.39 -14.20
C ALA A 165 6.60 -9.21 -14.00
N GLY A 166 6.93 -8.02 -14.50
CA GLY A 166 6.19 -6.77 -14.27
C GLY A 166 6.39 -6.21 -12.87
N LEU A 167 7.54 -6.49 -12.24
CA LEU A 167 7.93 -5.97 -10.95
C LEU A 167 8.89 -4.80 -11.12
N ARG A 168 8.66 -3.71 -10.39
CA ARG A 168 9.57 -2.55 -10.35
C ARG A 168 10.51 -2.63 -9.15
N GLY A 169 11.72 -2.09 -9.29
CA GLY A 169 12.78 -2.18 -8.28
C GLY A 169 13.74 -3.35 -8.52
N PRO A 170 14.49 -3.80 -7.50
CA PRO A 170 14.49 -3.34 -6.11
C PRO A 170 15.01 -1.90 -5.95
N CYS A 171 14.36 -1.10 -5.11
CA CYS A 171 14.81 0.25 -4.74
C CYS A 171 14.89 0.41 -3.21
N ARG A 172 15.59 1.45 -2.71
CA ARG A 172 15.62 1.76 -1.26
C ARG A 172 14.42 2.58 -0.80
N GLN A 173 13.88 3.39 -1.71
CA GLN A 173 12.72 4.23 -1.47
C GLN A 173 11.85 4.23 -2.71
N LEU A 174 10.54 4.30 -2.49
CA LEU A 174 9.52 4.49 -3.50
C LEU A 174 8.93 5.89 -3.33
N LYS A 175 8.77 6.60 -4.44
CA LYS A 175 8.00 7.84 -4.51
C LYS A 175 6.70 7.57 -5.26
N LEU A 176 5.56 7.80 -4.60
CA LEU A 176 4.22 7.73 -5.17
C LEU A 176 3.90 9.08 -5.82
N GLU A 177 3.51 9.07 -7.10
CA GLU A 177 3.30 10.28 -7.93
C GLU A 177 1.94 10.27 -8.63
#